data_AF-A0A951J621-F1
#
_entry.id   AF-A0A951J621-F1
#
_cell.length_a   1.000
_cell.length_b   1.000
_cell.length_c   1.000
_cell.angle_alpha   90.00
_cell.angle_beta   90.00
_cell.angle_gamma   90.00
#
_symmetry.space_group_name_H-M   'P 1'
#
loop_
_entity.id
_entity.type
_entity.pdbx_description
1 polymer ?
#
loop_
_entity_poly.entity_id
_entity_poly.type
_entity_poly.pdbx_seq_one_letter_code
_entity_poly.pdbx_strand_id
1 'polypeptide(L)'
;GKKIFTCFPKKGPKKLSKAEKNLSSEISKQRATVMEGVFGTNKNFYGLGKIKVKGEKREKLMIFFGIMTANAVLIAKRRKAKESPTKQKAA
;
A
#
# COMPACT_ATOMS: atom_id res chain seq x y z
N GLY A 1 19.95 -28.88 27.80
CA GLY A 1 19.70 -27.53 28.37
C GLY A 1 18.46 -26.92 27.74
N LYS A 2 17.53 -26.39 28.54
CA LYS A 2 16.29 -25.76 28.05
C LYS A 2 16.63 -24.50 27.25
N LYS A 3 16.21 -24.44 25.97
CA LYS A 3 16.33 -23.25 25.13
C LYS A 3 15.34 -22.20 25.63
N ILE A 4 15.86 -21.15 26.26
CA ILE A 4 15.07 -19.97 26.63
C ILE A 4 14.77 -19.20 25.35
N PHE A 5 13.49 -19.10 25.00
CA PHE A 5 13.02 -18.26 23.91
C PHE A 5 12.90 -16.83 24.45
N THR A 6 13.63 -15.88 23.87
CA THR A 6 13.58 -14.47 24.29
C THR A 6 13.09 -13.62 23.12
N CYS A 7 12.32 -12.56 23.44
CA CYS A 7 11.77 -11.62 22.45
C CYS A 7 12.78 -10.56 21.99
N PHE A 8 14.05 -10.67 22.40
CA PHE A 8 15.06 -9.67 22.08
C PHE A 8 15.39 -9.68 20.57
N PRO A 9 15.58 -8.49 19.96
CA PRO A 9 16.07 -8.42 18.59
C PRO A 9 17.41 -9.13 18.48
N LYS A 10 17.56 -9.95 17.43
CA LYS A 10 18.77 -10.73 17.21
C LYS A 10 19.97 -9.79 17.02
N LYS A 11 21.04 -10.05 17.75
CA LYS A 11 22.32 -9.34 17.55
C LYS A 11 22.90 -9.68 16.16
N GLY A 12 23.10 -8.64 15.35
CA GLY A 12 23.72 -8.72 14.02
C GLY A 12 22.80 -9.23 12.90
N PRO A 13 23.27 -9.19 11.64
CA PRO A 13 22.51 -9.66 10.48
C PRO A 13 22.39 -11.19 10.51
N LYS A 14 21.35 -11.70 11.18
CA LYS A 14 21.04 -13.13 11.22
C LYS A 14 19.87 -13.45 10.30
N LYS A 15 20.01 -14.51 9.50
CA LYS A 15 18.93 -15.03 8.67
C LYS A 15 17.74 -15.43 9.56
N LEU A 16 16.53 -15.14 9.08
CA LEU A 16 15.30 -15.56 9.73
C LEU A 16 15.17 -17.09 9.69
N SER A 17 14.78 -17.69 10.80
CA SER A 17 14.41 -19.10 10.89
C SER A 17 13.13 -19.36 10.08
N LYS A 18 12.82 -20.62 9.80
CA LYS A 18 11.59 -20.97 9.06
C LYS A 18 10.33 -20.48 9.79
N ALA A 19 10.30 -20.60 11.12
CA ALA A 19 9.19 -20.11 11.94
C ALA A 19 9.04 -18.58 11.86
N GLU A 20 10.14 -17.83 11.89
CA GLU A 20 10.09 -16.37 11.82
C GLU A 20 9.69 -15.85 10.43
N LYS A 21 10.09 -16.57 9.37
CA LYS A 21 9.61 -16.29 8.01
C LYS A 21 8.10 -16.49 7.90
N ASN A 22 7.60 -17.59 8.47
CA ASN A 22 6.16 -17.88 8.50
C ASN A 22 5.40 -16.79 9.27
N LEU A 23 5.89 -16.41 10.47
CA LEU A 23 5.30 -15.34 11.26
C LEU A 23 5.30 -14.00 10.52
N SER A 24 6.42 -13.62 9.88
CA SER A 24 6.49 -12.39 9.09
C SER A 24 5.56 -12.42 7.88
N SER A 25 5.34 -13.59 7.27
CA SER A 25 4.38 -13.76 6.18
C SER A 25 2.96 -13.53 6.67
N GLU A 26 2.59 -14.13 7.81
CA GLU A 26 1.25 -14.00 8.39
C GLU A 26 0.93 -12.56 8.82
N ILE A 27 1.88 -11.87 9.45
CA ILE A 27 1.76 -10.44 9.76
C ILE A 27 1.56 -9.62 8.48
N SER A 28 2.27 -9.97 7.39
CA SER A 28 2.13 -9.25 6.11
C SER A 28 0.75 -9.49 5.48
N LYS A 29 0.18 -10.69 5.63
CA LYS A 29 -1.19 -11.00 5.18
C LYS A 29 -2.21 -10.22 5.99
N GLN A 30 -2.14 -10.23 7.32
CA GLN A 30 -3.05 -9.47 8.18
C GLN A 30 -3.04 -7.97 7.84
N ARG A 31 -1.84 -7.39 7.62
CA ARG A 31 -1.71 -6.00 7.16
C ARG A 31 -2.40 -5.77 5.82
N ALA A 32 -2.24 -6.70 4.87
CA ALA A 32 -2.92 -6.61 3.57
C ALA A 32 -4.44 -6.71 3.69
N THR A 33 -4.96 -7.55 4.60
CA THR A 33 -6.41 -7.72 4.83
C THR A 33 -7.03 -6.50 5.51
N VAL A 34 -6.41 -5.95 6.57
CA VAL A 34 -6.90 -4.70 7.20
C VAL A 34 -6.99 -3.58 6.17
N MET A 35 -5.98 -3.48 5.31
CA MET A 35 -5.91 -2.53 4.21
C MET A 35 -7.00 -2.73 3.14
N GLU A 36 -7.47 -3.96 2.89
CA GLU A 36 -8.56 -4.21 1.92
C GLU A 36 -9.87 -3.54 2.32
N GLY A 37 -10.17 -3.52 3.61
CA GLY A 37 -11.34 -2.82 4.14
C GLY A 37 -11.27 -1.31 3.95
N VAL A 38 -10.07 -0.71 3.98
CA VAL A 38 -9.89 0.76 3.94
C VAL A 38 -9.87 1.32 2.50
N PHE A 39 -9.42 0.53 1.53
CA PHE A 39 -9.16 1.04 0.17
C PHE A 39 -10.23 0.72 -0.88
N GLY A 40 -11.02 -0.34 -0.69
CA GLY A 40 -12.10 -0.73 -1.62
C GLY A 40 -11.67 -0.78 -3.09
N THR A 41 -12.50 -0.27 -3.98
CA THR A 41 -12.32 -0.27 -5.45
C THR A 41 -11.12 0.53 -5.96
N ASN A 42 -10.57 1.45 -5.15
CA ASN A 42 -9.43 2.29 -5.55
C ASN A 42 -8.08 1.55 -5.50
N LYS A 43 -8.04 0.35 -4.89
CA LYS A 43 -6.81 -0.44 -4.70
C LYS A 43 -6.16 -0.88 -6.03
N ASN A 44 -6.96 -1.21 -7.04
CA ASN A 44 -6.48 -1.84 -8.28
C ASN A 44 -5.97 -0.84 -9.32
N PHE A 45 -6.49 0.39 -9.35
CA PHE A 45 -6.20 1.35 -10.42
C PHE A 45 -4.92 2.17 -10.24
N TYR A 46 -4.33 2.19 -9.04
CA TYR A 46 -3.20 3.08 -8.72
C TYR A 46 -2.01 2.37 -8.05
N GLY A 47 -1.83 1.07 -8.31
CA GLY A 47 -0.70 0.31 -7.78
C GLY A 47 -0.75 0.07 -6.26
N LEU A 48 -1.91 0.29 -5.63
CA LEU A 48 -2.16 0.11 -4.20
C LEU A 48 -2.49 -1.35 -3.82
N GLY A 49 -2.43 -2.27 -4.78
CA GLY A 49 -2.60 -3.73 -4.59
C GLY A 49 -1.72 -4.30 -3.47
N LYS A 50 -0.52 -3.73 -3.28
CA LYS A 50 0.41 -4.09 -2.22
C LYS A 50 1.29 -2.91 -1.82
N ILE A 51 1.30 -2.56 -0.52
CA ILE A 51 2.28 -1.62 0.01
C ILE A 51 3.64 -2.33 0.11
N LYS A 52 4.63 -1.79 -0.62
CA LYS A 52 6.01 -2.32 -0.62
C LYS A 52 6.83 -1.91 0.60
N VAL A 53 6.44 -0.83 1.27
CA VAL A 53 7.14 -0.29 2.45
C VAL A 53 6.61 -0.89 3.75
N LYS A 54 7.51 -1.12 4.72
CA LYS A 54 7.18 -1.61 6.06
C LYS A 54 7.31 -0.51 7.10
N GLY A 55 6.35 -0.43 8.00
CA GLY A 55 6.37 0.47 9.16
C GLY A 55 5.33 1.57 9.04
N GLU A 56 4.65 1.83 10.15
CA GLU A 56 3.39 2.56 10.21
C GLU A 56 3.42 3.93 9.50
N LYS A 57 4.42 4.78 9.79
CA LYS A 57 4.55 6.11 9.17
C LYS A 57 4.74 6.04 7.65
N ARG A 58 5.54 5.08 7.17
CA ARG A 58 5.83 4.90 5.74
C ARG A 58 4.65 4.28 5.00
N GLU A 59 3.98 3.33 5.64
CA GLU A 59 2.74 2.74 5.16
C GLU A 59 1.68 3.84 4.99
N LYS A 60 1.43 4.65 6.02
CA LYS A 60 0.53 5.82 5.96
C LYS A 60 0.89 6.81 4.84
N LEU A 61 2.17 7.13 4.68
CA LEU A 61 2.63 8.03 3.61
C LEU A 61 2.36 7.46 2.20
N MET A 62 2.67 6.17 2.00
CA MET A 62 2.43 5.51 0.71
C MET A 62 0.94 5.45 0.36
N ILE A 63 0.11 5.21 1.36
CA ILE A 63 -1.36 5.26 1.28
C ILE A 63 -1.81 6.65 0.82
N PHE A 64 -1.33 7.69 1.51
CA PHE A 64 -1.68 9.08 1.20
C PHE A 64 -1.36 9.43 -0.26
N PHE A 65 -0.15 9.11 -0.73
CA PHE A 65 0.24 9.38 -2.11
C PHE A 65 -0.62 8.63 -3.13
N GLY A 66 -0.95 7.36 -2.86
CA GLY A 66 -1.81 6.58 -3.75
C GLY A 66 -3.21 7.19 -3.89
N ILE A 67 -3.83 7.61 -2.78
CA ILE A 67 -5.16 8.25 -2.78
C ILE A 67 -5.11 9.61 -3.48
N MET A 68 -4.10 10.43 -3.18
CA MET A 68 -3.98 11.75 -3.81
C MET A 68 -3.78 11.65 -5.32
N THR A 69 -2.96 10.70 -5.76
CA THR A 69 -2.74 10.44 -7.19
C THR A 69 -4.02 9.96 -7.86
N ALA A 70 -4.76 9.07 -7.20
CA ALA A 70 -6.05 8.57 -7.68
C ALA A 70 -7.06 9.71 -7.95
N ASN A 71 -7.19 10.59 -6.96
CA ASN A 71 -8.10 11.72 -7.04
C ASN A 71 -7.64 12.73 -8.10
N ALA A 72 -6.34 13.01 -8.19
CA ALA A 72 -5.78 13.91 -9.20
C ALA A 72 -6.06 13.43 -10.63
N VAL A 73 -5.85 12.13 -10.90
CA VAL A 73 -6.14 11.53 -12.21
C VAL A 73 -7.63 11.62 -12.55
N LEU A 74 -8.50 11.37 -11.56
CA LEU A 74 -9.95 11.46 -11.74
C LEU A 74 -10.40 12.91 -12.05
N ILE A 75 -9.83 13.90 -11.35
CA ILE A 75 -10.07 15.32 -11.62
C ILE A 75 -9.58 15.68 -13.03
N ALA A 76 -8.38 15.24 -13.42
CA ALA A 76 -7.84 15.51 -14.75
C ALA A 76 -8.73 14.93 -15.86
N LYS A 77 -9.21 13.68 -15.71
CA LYS A 77 -10.16 13.06 -16.65
C LYS A 77 -11.47 13.86 -16.75
N ARG A 78 -12.02 14.29 -15.60
CA ARG A 78 -13.23 15.12 -15.56
C ARG A 78 -13.05 16.48 -16.23
N ARG A 79 -11.89 17.12 -16.05
CA ARG A 79 -11.56 18.40 -16.70
C ARG A 79 -11.47 18.24 -18.22
N LYS A 80 -10.75 17.21 -18.70
CA LYS A 80 -10.66 16.91 -20.14
C LYS A 80 -12.03 16.68 -20.78
N ALA A 81 -12.92 15.92 -20.12
CA ALA A 81 -14.27 15.69 -20.61
C ALA A 81 -15.17 16.95 -20.63
N LYS A 82 -14.92 17.91 -19.72
CA LYS A 82 -15.64 19.19 -19.69
C LYS A 82 -15.13 20.21 -20.71
N GLU A 83 -13.87 20.12 -21.15
CA GLU A 83 -13.31 21.01 -22.19
C GLU A 83 -13.72 20.61 -23.61
N SER A 84 -14.13 19.35 -23.83
CA SER A 84 -14.48 18.80 -25.14
C SER A 84 -15.83 19.19 -25.78
N PRO A 85 -16.82 19.85 -25.15
CA PRO A 85 -18.03 20.29 -25.87
C PRO A 85 -17.94 21.69 -26.51
N THR A 86 -17.00 22.56 -26.11
CA THR A 86 -17.00 23.98 -26.53
C THR A 86 -15.96 24.35 -27.59
N LYS A 87 -14.91 23.56 -27.79
CA LYS A 87 -13.85 23.86 -28.80
C LYS A 87 -14.09 23.25 -30.18
N GLN A 88 -15.05 22.33 -30.34
CA GLN A 88 -15.36 21.72 -31.65
C GLN A 88 -16.34 22.54 -32.51
N LYS A 89 -16.92 23.64 -31.98
CA LYS A 89 -17.82 24.54 -32.71
C LYS A 89 -17.15 25.82 -33.24
N ALA A 90 -15.81 25.90 -33.19
CA ALA A 90 -15.05 27.08 -33.59
C ALA A 90 -13.97 26.76 -34.65
N ALA A 91 -14.23 25.78 -35.52
CA ALA A 91 -13.45 25.51 -36.72
C ALA A 91 -14.42 25.37 -37.90
#